data_AF-A0AA42CAD6-F1
#
_entry.id   AF-A0AA42CAD6-F1
#
_cell.length_a   1.000
_cell.length_b   1.000
_cell.length_c   1.000
_cell.angle_alpha   90.00
_cell.angle_beta   90.00
_cell.angle_gamma   90.00
#
_symmetry.space_group_name_H-M   'P 1'
#
loop_
_entity.id
_entity.type
_entity.pdbx_description
1 polymer ?
#
loop_
_entity_poly.entity_id
_entity_poly.type
_entity_poly.pdbx_seq_one_letter_code
_entity_poly.pdbx_strand_id
1 'polypeptide(L)'
;MNAFGFKLIEPRSIDFDQFDGRLLNEILEKEPSFKICLSCGGCTATCNAGTLIDFNIRKMNLLLRRGEITGLAREIDKCMLCGKCMLVCPRGINIRNVIMLLKKGLVQYRNENI
;
A
#
# COMPACT_ATOMS: atom_id res chain seq x y z
N MET A 1 6.99 4.13 -42.83
CA MET A 1 7.84 3.01 -42.37
C MET A 1 7.16 2.39 -41.18
N ASN A 2 6.85 1.09 -41.27
CA ASN A 2 6.09 0.33 -40.28
C ASN A 2 6.80 0.35 -38.93
N ALA A 3 6.16 0.91 -37.90
CA ALA A 3 6.59 0.74 -36.53
C ALA A 3 6.35 -0.73 -36.12
N PHE A 4 7.33 -1.59 -36.35
CA PHE A 4 7.33 -2.95 -35.83
C PHE A 4 7.18 -2.85 -34.30
N GLY A 5 6.08 -3.44 -33.80
CA GLY A 5 5.50 -3.18 -32.48
C GLY A 5 6.27 -3.75 -31.28
N PHE A 6 7.54 -3.41 -31.14
CA PHE A 6 8.30 -3.69 -29.92
C PHE A 6 8.42 -2.40 -29.11
N LYS A 7 7.49 -2.21 -28.17
CA LYS A 7 7.66 -1.21 -27.10
C LYS A 7 8.54 -1.86 -26.03
N LEU A 8 9.63 -1.20 -25.64
CA LEU A 8 10.39 -1.61 -24.46
C LEU A 8 9.42 -1.56 -23.25
N ILE A 9 9.20 -2.71 -22.62
CA ILE A 9 8.38 -2.84 -21.43
C ILE A 9 9.30 -2.66 -20.24
N GLU A 10 9.02 -1.68 -19.38
CA GLU A 10 9.71 -1.59 -18.10
C GLU A 10 9.36 -2.81 -17.25
N PRO A 11 10.35 -3.59 -16.79
CA PRO A 11 10.09 -4.74 -15.94
C PRO A 11 9.55 -4.26 -14.58
N ARG A 12 8.58 -5.00 -14.03
CA ARG A 12 8.11 -4.77 -12.64
C ARG A 12 9.02 -5.44 -11.58
N SER A 13 10.28 -5.67 -11.92
CA SER A 13 11.28 -6.14 -10.97
C SER A 13 11.46 -5.12 -9.85
N ILE A 14 11.79 -5.60 -8.65
CA ILE A 14 12.22 -4.73 -7.56
C ILE A 14 13.70 -4.47 -7.77
N ASP A 15 14.09 -3.21 -7.82
CA ASP A 15 15.50 -2.83 -7.73
C ASP A 15 15.91 -2.92 -6.26
N PHE A 16 16.76 -3.89 -5.94
CA PHE A 16 17.20 -4.15 -4.57
C PHE A 16 18.13 -3.05 -4.04
N ASP A 17 18.86 -2.36 -4.91
CA ASP A 17 19.77 -1.29 -4.51
C ASP A 17 18.99 -0.01 -4.13
N GLN A 18 17.81 0.18 -4.73
CA GLN A 18 16.92 1.31 -4.46
C GLN A 18 15.80 1.00 -3.45
N PHE A 19 15.66 -0.26 -3.02
CA PHE A 19 14.58 -0.67 -2.13
C PHE A 19 14.76 -0.12 -0.71
N ASP A 20 13.76 0.62 -0.23
CA ASP A 20 13.70 1.08 1.16
C ASP A 20 12.56 0.40 1.94
N GLY A 21 12.94 -0.44 2.91
CA GLY A 21 12.03 -1.15 3.80
C GLY A 21 11.74 -0.47 5.13
N ARG A 22 12.33 0.70 5.43
CA ARG A 22 12.22 1.37 6.75
C ARG A 22 10.78 1.63 7.16
N LEU A 23 9.99 2.19 6.24
CA LEU A 23 8.56 2.46 6.50
C LEU A 23 7.79 1.15 6.77
N LEU A 24 8.05 0.08 6.00
CA LEU A 24 7.40 -1.21 6.25
C LEU A 24 7.74 -1.72 7.66
N ASN A 25 9.02 -1.70 8.04
CA ASN A 25 9.46 -2.19 9.34
C ASN A 25 8.81 -1.41 10.49
N GLU A 26 8.77 -0.08 10.39
CA GLU A 26 8.11 0.77 11.40
C GLU A 26 6.62 0.41 11.56
N ILE A 27 5.91 0.18 10.45
CA ILE A 27 4.50 -0.22 10.48
C ILE A 27 4.33 -1.61 11.09
N LEU A 28 5.22 -2.55 10.78
CA LEU A 28 5.18 -3.91 11.32
C LEU A 28 5.54 -3.99 12.81
N GLU A 29 6.32 -3.04 13.31
CA GLU A 29 6.59 -2.88 14.75
C GLU A 29 5.38 -2.30 15.48
N LYS A 30 4.76 -1.24 14.93
CA LYS A 30 3.61 -0.57 15.55
C LYS A 30 2.30 -1.33 15.40
N GLU A 31 2.14 -2.10 14.33
CA GLU A 31 0.96 -2.94 14.05
C GLU A 31 1.39 -4.34 13.57
N PRO A 32 1.81 -5.23 14.49
CA PRO A 32 2.28 -6.57 14.16
C PRO A 32 1.25 -7.44 13.47
N SER A 33 -0.06 -7.16 13.65
CA SER A 33 -1.13 -7.89 12.96
C SER A 33 -1.03 -7.76 11.44
N PHE A 34 -0.37 -6.73 10.91
CA PHE A 34 -0.18 -6.57 9.47
C PHE A 34 0.77 -7.61 8.86
N LYS A 35 1.63 -8.26 9.67
CA LYS A 35 2.55 -9.33 9.23
C LYS A 35 1.80 -10.52 8.62
N ILE A 36 0.62 -10.84 9.17
CA ILE A 36 -0.18 -12.02 8.79
C ILE A 36 -1.18 -11.75 7.64
N CYS A 37 -1.02 -10.62 6.92
CA CYS A 37 -1.84 -10.31 5.77
C CYS A 37 -1.64 -11.31 4.63
N LEU A 38 -2.72 -12.00 4.24
CA LEU A 38 -2.72 -13.00 3.16
C LEU A 38 -2.96 -12.40 1.77
N SER A 39 -3.15 -11.07 1.68
CA SER A 39 -3.53 -10.40 0.43
C SER A 39 -4.79 -10.97 -0.24
N CYS A 40 -5.74 -11.50 0.54
CA CYS A 40 -6.97 -12.14 0.03
C CYS A 40 -7.95 -11.19 -0.67
N GLY A 41 -7.94 -9.90 -0.32
CA GLY A 41 -8.75 -8.87 -1.00
C GLY A 41 -10.13 -8.60 -0.43
N GLY A 42 -10.55 -9.29 0.64
CA GLY A 42 -11.85 -9.03 1.29
C GLY A 42 -12.01 -7.57 1.75
N CYS A 43 -10.94 -6.97 2.28
CA CYS A 43 -10.93 -5.56 2.66
C CYS A 43 -11.11 -4.61 1.47
N THR A 44 -10.55 -4.91 0.29
CA THR A 44 -10.75 -4.12 -0.93
C THR A 44 -12.18 -4.26 -1.42
N ALA A 45 -12.73 -5.49 -1.43
CA ALA A 45 -14.08 -5.76 -1.94
C ALA A 45 -15.18 -5.04 -1.13
N THR A 46 -15.01 -4.89 0.19
CA THR A 46 -15.98 -4.16 1.03
C THR A 46 -15.80 -2.64 1.02
N CYS A 47 -14.74 -2.12 0.40
CA CYS A 47 -14.39 -0.72 0.56
C CYS A 47 -15.26 0.17 -0.33
N ASN A 48 -16.07 1.05 0.28
CA ASN A 48 -16.87 2.03 -0.45
C ASN A 48 -16.00 2.95 -1.34
N ALA A 49 -14.81 3.34 -0.88
CA ALA A 49 -13.87 4.13 -1.67
C ALA A 49 -13.32 3.33 -2.86
N GLY A 50 -13.24 2.00 -2.76
CA GLY A 50 -12.93 1.12 -3.89
C GLY A 50 -13.96 1.22 -5.00
N THR A 51 -15.25 1.29 -4.65
CA THR A 51 -16.35 1.43 -5.60
C THR A 51 -16.39 2.81 -6.28
N LEU A 52 -16.05 3.88 -5.56
CA LEU A 52 -16.24 5.26 -6.03
C LEU A 52 -14.98 5.90 -6.64
N ILE A 53 -13.79 5.60 -6.12
CA ILE A 53 -12.55 6.33 -6.45
C ILE A 53 -11.33 5.41 -6.66
N ASP A 54 -11.55 4.14 -7.01
CA ASP A 54 -10.52 3.12 -7.25
C ASP A 54 -9.45 3.07 -6.14
N PHE A 55 -9.91 2.85 -4.90
CA PHE A 55 -9.04 2.57 -3.77
C PHE A 55 -8.87 1.07 -3.53
N ASN A 56 -7.62 0.60 -3.53
CA ASN A 56 -7.30 -0.80 -3.37
C ASN A 56 -6.29 -1.05 -2.24
N ILE A 57 -6.78 -1.64 -1.14
CA ILE A 57 -5.97 -1.95 0.05
C ILE A 57 -4.90 -3.02 -0.26
N ARG A 58 -5.16 -3.97 -1.17
CA ARG A 58 -4.13 -4.91 -1.61
C ARG A 58 -3.01 -4.22 -2.38
N LYS A 59 -3.36 -3.25 -3.22
CA LYS A 59 -2.38 -2.44 -3.96
C LYS A 59 -1.52 -1.63 -2.99
N MET A 60 -2.13 -1.01 -1.97
CA MET A 60 -1.41 -0.36 -0.87
C MET A 60 -0.44 -1.34 -0.19
N ASN A 61 -0.89 -2.54 0.19
CA ASN A 61 -0.02 -3.56 0.81
C ASN A 61 1.16 -3.94 -0.09
N LEU A 62 0.91 -4.11 -1.39
CA LEU A 62 1.95 -4.45 -2.38
C LEU A 62 2.99 -3.32 -2.51
N LEU A 63 2.53 -2.08 -2.68
CA LEU A 63 3.40 -0.91 -2.84
C LEU A 63 4.27 -0.69 -1.61
N LEU A 64 3.70 -0.81 -0.41
CA LEU A 64 4.44 -0.74 0.85
C LEU A 64 5.53 -1.81 0.94
N ARG A 65 5.21 -3.06 0.58
CA ARG A 65 6.16 -4.17 0.61
C ARG A 65 7.25 -4.08 -0.47
N ARG A 66 7.02 -3.28 -1.50
CA ARG A 66 7.98 -2.98 -2.58
C ARG A 66 8.77 -1.70 -2.35
N GLY A 67 8.51 -0.96 -1.27
CA GLY A 67 9.17 0.33 -1.02
C GLY A 67 8.74 1.44 -1.99
N GLU A 68 7.64 1.27 -2.73
CA GLU A 68 7.17 2.24 -3.73
C GLU A 68 6.35 3.38 -3.07
N ILE A 69 7.05 4.32 -2.44
CA ILE A 69 6.46 5.37 -1.59
C ILE A 69 5.54 6.32 -2.36
N THR A 70 5.90 6.72 -3.58
CA THR A 70 5.11 7.71 -4.36
C THR A 70 3.76 7.15 -4.83
N GLY A 71 3.73 5.86 -5.18
CA GLY A 71 2.50 5.15 -5.49
C GLY A 71 1.67 4.91 -4.23
N LEU A 72 2.33 4.54 -3.13
CA LEU A 72 1.71 4.27 -1.85
C LEU A 72 0.97 5.50 -1.30
N ALA A 73 1.62 6.68 -1.30
CA ALA A 73 1.02 7.92 -0.82
C ALA A 73 -0.27 8.26 -1.59
N ARG A 74 -0.22 8.22 -2.92
CA ARG A 74 -1.39 8.43 -3.80
C ARG A 74 -2.53 7.46 -3.54
N GLU A 75 -2.20 6.21 -3.24
CA GLU A 75 -3.22 5.19 -2.95
C GLU A 75 -3.85 5.41 -1.58
N ILE A 76 -3.05 5.72 -0.56
CA ILE A 76 -3.50 5.93 0.82
C ILE A 76 -4.37 7.18 0.99
N ASP A 77 -4.12 8.22 0.20
CA ASP A 77 -4.89 9.47 0.28
C ASP A 77 -6.36 9.31 -0.09
N LYS A 78 -6.70 8.23 -0.80
CA LYS A 78 -8.10 7.86 -1.11
C LYS A 78 -8.85 7.29 0.09
N CYS A 79 -8.17 6.90 1.17
CA CYS A 79 -8.83 6.27 2.31
C CYS A 79 -9.65 7.29 3.13
N MET A 80 -10.96 7.03 3.24
CA MET A 80 -11.90 7.81 4.06
C MET A 80 -11.98 7.37 5.54
N LEU A 81 -11.08 6.48 5.99
CA LEU A 81 -10.98 6.02 7.38
C LEU A 81 -12.26 5.43 8.03
N CYS A 82 -13.19 4.92 7.23
CA CYS A 82 -14.47 4.37 7.71
C CYS A 82 -14.36 3.06 8.52
N GLY A 83 -13.24 2.32 8.43
CA GLY A 83 -12.98 1.13 9.24
C GLY A 83 -13.65 -0.19 8.82
N LYS A 84 -14.49 -0.20 7.77
CA LYS A 84 -15.16 -1.43 7.29
C LYS A 84 -14.20 -2.58 6.97
N CYS A 85 -12.99 -2.26 6.52
CA CYS A 85 -11.96 -3.24 6.21
C CYS A 85 -11.60 -4.17 7.38
N MET A 86 -11.74 -3.72 8.63
CA MET A 86 -11.46 -4.53 9.82
C MET A 86 -12.55 -5.58 10.07
N LEU A 87 -13.81 -5.25 9.78
CA LEU A 87 -14.96 -6.13 10.03
C LEU A 87 -14.96 -7.38 9.15
N VAL A 88 -14.35 -7.29 7.96
CA VAL A 88 -14.32 -8.38 6.98
C VAL A 88 -12.99 -9.15 6.96
N CYS A 89 -11.98 -8.69 7.72
CA CYS A 89 -10.66 -9.31 7.66
C CYS A 89 -10.70 -10.68 8.38
N PRO A 90 -10.46 -11.81 7.68
CA PRO A 90 -10.50 -13.14 8.31
C PRO A 90 -9.35 -13.37 9.29
N ARG A 91 -8.33 -12.51 9.25
CA ARG A 91 -7.16 -12.54 10.14
C ARG A 91 -7.24 -11.53 11.27
N GLY A 92 -8.32 -10.73 11.35
CA GLY A 92 -8.50 -9.72 12.39
C GLY A 92 -7.50 -8.57 12.36
N ILE A 93 -6.98 -8.23 11.17
CA ILE A 93 -5.95 -7.19 11.03
C ILE A 93 -6.57 -5.81 11.22
N ASN A 94 -5.93 -4.97 12.04
CA ASN A 94 -6.34 -3.58 12.24
C ASN A 94 -5.88 -2.68 11.08
N ILE A 95 -6.45 -2.90 9.90
CA ILE A 95 -6.09 -2.21 8.66
C ILE A 95 -6.32 -0.69 8.77
N ARG A 96 -7.32 -0.25 9.54
CA ARG A 96 -7.57 1.18 9.78
C ARG A 96 -6.38 1.82 10.49
N ASN A 97 -5.84 1.16 11.52
CA ASN A 97 -4.64 1.63 12.22
C ASN A 97 -3.42 1.63 11.30
N VAL A 98 -3.23 0.58 10.48
CA VAL A 98 -2.14 0.53 9.47
C VAL A 98 -2.17 1.76 8.57
N ILE A 99 -3.34 2.13 8.04
CA ILE A 99 -3.49 3.31 7.16
C ILE A 99 -3.15 4.61 7.91
N MET A 100 -3.59 4.75 9.16
CA MET A 100 -3.26 5.92 9.98
C MET A 100 -1.76 6.04 10.25
N LEU A 101 -1.13 4.93 10.61
CA LEU A 101 0.31 4.87 10.84
C LEU A 101 1.08 5.19 9.55
N LEU A 102 0.64 4.69 8.40
CA LEU A 102 1.24 4.99 7.11
C LEU A 102 1.13 6.47 6.75
N LYS A 103 -0.03 7.10 6.95
CA LYS A 103 -0.15 8.56 6.73
C LYS A 103 0.82 9.35 7.61
N LYS A 104 1.03 8.94 8.86
CA LYS A 104 2.01 9.56 9.76
C LYS A 104 3.45 9.30 9.31
N GLY A 105 3.80 8.06 9.00
CA GLY A 105 5.15 7.67 8.57
C GLY A 105 5.54 8.31 7.25
N LEU A 106 4.62 8.48 6.30
CA LEU A 106 4.87 9.18 5.03
C LEU A 106 5.24 10.66 5.23
N VAL A 107 4.65 11.34 6.22
CA VAL A 107 5.01 12.73 6.53
C VAL A 107 6.44 12.80 7.08
N GLN A 108 6.81 11.86 7.95
CA GLN A 108 8.17 11.78 8.52
C GLN A 108 9.20 11.45 7.43
N TYR A 109 8.90 10.45 6.60
CA TYR A 109 9.74 10.06 5.47
C TYR A 109 10.00 11.23 4.51
N ARG A 110 9.00 12.07 4.24
CA ARG A 110 9.18 13.25 3.38
C ARG A 110 10.12 14.28 4.00
N ASN A 111 10.14 14.43 5.32
CA ASN A 111 11.00 15.41 5.99
C ASN A 111 12.47 14.97 6.06
N GLU A 112 12.75 13.67 6.04
CA GLU A 112 14.11 13.11 6.05
C GLU A 112 14.80 13.12 4.68
N ASN A 113 14.02 13.27 3.59
CA ASN A 113 14.49 13.22 2.21
C ASN A 113 14.39 14.59 1.48
N ILE A 114 14.32 15.70 2.24
CA ILE A 114 14.45 17.08 1.74
C ILE A 114 15.85 17.60 2.05
#